data_AF-A0A1Q6R0F1-F1
#
_entry.id   AF-A0A1Q6R0F1-F1
#
_cell.length_a   1.000
_cell.length_b   1.000
_cell.length_c   1.000
_cell.angle_alpha   90.00
_cell.angle_beta   90.00
_cell.angle_gamma   90.00
#
_symmetry.space_group_name_H-M   'P 1'
#
loop_
_entity.id
_entity.type
_entity.pdbx_description
1 polymer ?
#
loop_
_entity_poly.entity_id
_entity_poly.type
_entity_poly.pdbx_seq_one_letter_code
_entity_poly.pdbx_strand_id
1 'polypeptide(L)'
;MIELKILVDDIDYNSLTELLVPLLAEKLEKDGKGGILGGVLSGNRNMAVSMARTLLNTMPQAKKDELVVQLINKNRDKLLQKGRALAAKNGVRLQLCDVAAKKI
;
A
#
# COMPACT_ATOMS: atom_id res chain seq x y z
N MET A 1 25.39 -7.21 9.68
CA MET A 1 24.06 -6.90 9.08
C MET A 1 23.91 -7.78 7.86
N ILE A 2 22.74 -8.41 7.67
CA ILE A 2 22.46 -9.27 6.50
C ILE A 2 21.32 -8.64 5.71
N GLU A 3 21.29 -8.88 4.39
CA GLU A 3 20.20 -8.45 3.51
C GLU A 3 19.39 -9.67 3.06
N LEU A 4 18.06 -9.58 3.20
CA LEU A 4 17.12 -10.59 2.74
C LEU A 4 16.30 -10.01 1.59
N LYS A 5 16.27 -10.70 0.45
CA LYS A 5 15.39 -10.36 -0.68
C LYS A 5 14.17 -11.26 -0.67
N ILE A 6 12.98 -10.65 -0.65
CA ILE A 6 11.69 -11.34 -0.71
C ILE A 6 11.06 -11.04 -2.07
N LEU A 7 10.65 -12.08 -2.79
CA LEU A 7 9.82 -11.97 -3.99
C LEU A 7 8.35 -12.14 -3.57
N VAL A 8 7.49 -11.26 -4.06
CA VAL A 8 6.05 -11.26 -3.78
C VAL A 8 5.32 -11.29 -5.11
N ASP A 9 4.42 -12.25 -5.26
CA ASP A 9 3.56 -12.44 -6.43
C ASP A 9 2.12 -12.73 -5.96
N ASP A 10 1.17 -12.81 -6.91
CA ASP A 10 -0.25 -13.11 -6.68
C ASP A 10 -0.91 -12.21 -5.63
N ILE A 11 -0.72 -10.90 -5.80
CA ILE A 11 -1.23 -9.90 -4.87
C ILE A 11 -2.72 -9.67 -5.09
N ASP A 12 -3.56 -9.95 -4.09
CA ASP A 12 -4.96 -9.54 -4.11
C ASP A 12 -5.10 -8.03 -3.87
N TYR A 13 -5.08 -7.25 -4.94
CA TYR A 13 -5.25 -5.80 -4.89
C TYR A 13 -6.59 -5.35 -4.30
N ASN A 14 -7.64 -6.19 -4.37
CA ASN A 14 -8.94 -5.84 -3.81
C ASN A 14 -8.90 -5.87 -2.28
N SER A 15 -8.18 -6.83 -1.67
CA SER A 15 -7.95 -6.87 -0.22
C SER A 15 -7.22 -5.63 0.30
N LEU A 16 -6.42 -4.97 -0.56
CA LEU A 16 -5.63 -3.79 -0.21
C LEU A 16 -6.38 -2.48 -0.44
N THR A 17 -7.60 -2.51 -1.00
CA THR A 17 -8.33 -1.31 -1.44
C THR A 17 -8.40 -0.23 -0.37
N GLU A 18 -8.75 -0.59 0.87
CA GLU A 18 -8.85 0.38 1.97
C GLU A 18 -7.52 1.08 2.28
N LEU A 19 -6.41 0.34 2.20
CA LEU A 19 -5.07 0.86 2.43
C LEU A 19 -4.60 1.73 1.26
N LEU A 20 -5.13 1.48 0.06
CA LEU A 20 -4.79 2.19 -1.16
C LEU A 20 -5.62 3.46 -1.35
N VAL A 21 -6.76 3.64 -0.67
CA VAL A 21 -7.61 4.86 -0.80
C VAL A 21 -6.79 6.16 -0.68
N PRO A 22 -5.93 6.35 0.34
CA PRO A 22 -5.17 7.60 0.45
C PRO A 22 -4.17 7.80 -0.69
N LEU A 23 -3.51 6.72 -1.13
CA LEU A 23 -2.56 6.77 -2.26
C LEU A 23 -3.25 7.10 -3.58
N LEU A 24 -4.44 6.56 -3.79
CA LEU A 24 -5.27 6.82 -4.96
C LEU A 24 -5.78 8.27 -4.96
N ALA A 25 -6.20 8.78 -3.80
CA ALA A 25 -6.59 10.18 -3.63
C ALA A 25 -5.44 11.13 -4.00
N GLU A 26 -4.25 10.92 -3.42
CA GLU A 26 -3.05 11.69 -3.73
C GLU A 26 -2.69 11.65 -5.23
N LYS A 27 -2.83 10.49 -5.88
CA LYS A 27 -2.53 10.33 -7.30
C LYS A 27 -3.51 11.10 -8.18
N LEU A 28 -4.80 11.09 -7.84
CA LEU A 28 -5.85 11.77 -8.60
C LEU A 28 -5.83 13.29 -8.39
N GLU A 29 -5.42 13.76 -7.22
CA GLU A 29 -5.11 15.17 -6.98
C GLU A 29 -3.95 15.64 -7.87
N LYS A 30 -2.85 14.87 -7.93
CA LYS A 30 -1.70 15.16 -8.79
C LYS A 30 -2.04 15.13 -10.29
N ASP A 31 -2.94 14.24 -10.70
CA ASP A 31 -3.40 14.10 -12.08
C ASP A 31 -4.43 15.18 -12.49
N GLY A 32 -4.70 16.19 -11.65
CA GLY A 32 -5.64 17.28 -11.94
C GLY A 32 -7.12 16.87 -11.91
N LYS A 33 -7.42 15.66 -11.41
CA LYS A 33 -8.79 15.11 -11.24
C LYS A 33 -9.28 15.23 -9.79
N GLY A 34 -8.56 15.96 -8.93
CA GLY A 34 -8.80 16.09 -7.49
C GLY A 34 -10.14 16.71 -7.11
N GLY A 35 -10.76 17.51 -7.99
CA GLY A 35 -12.04 18.18 -7.71
C GLY A 35 -13.22 17.23 -7.49
N ILE A 36 -13.16 15.99 -8.00
CA ILE A 36 -14.24 14.99 -7.87
C ILE A 36 -14.09 14.18 -6.57
N LEU A 37 -12.88 14.03 -6.04
CA LEU A 37 -12.62 13.24 -4.82
C LEU A 37 -12.64 14.08 -3.53
N GLY A 38 -12.28 15.36 -3.57
CA GLY A 38 -12.32 16.22 -2.38
C GLY A 38 -13.71 16.32 -1.73
N GLY A 39 -14.77 16.27 -2.54
CA GLY A 39 -16.17 16.30 -2.08
C GLY A 39 -16.76 14.93 -1.70
N VAL A 40 -16.18 13.82 -2.18
CA VAL A 40 -16.68 12.45 -1.94
C VAL A 40 -15.93 11.75 -0.80
N LEU A 41 -14.63 12.02 -0.64
CA LEU A 41 -13.83 11.53 0.49
C LEU A 41 -14.25 12.13 1.83
N SER A 42 -14.83 13.34 1.80
CA SER A 42 -15.16 14.12 3.00
C SER A 42 -16.44 13.67 3.71
N GLY A 43 -17.25 12.77 3.12
CA GLY A 43 -18.53 12.36 3.71
C GLY A 43 -18.82 10.86 3.82
N ASN A 44 -18.19 10.00 3.01
CA ASN A 44 -18.57 8.57 2.99
C ASN A 44 -17.40 7.62 2.66
N ARG A 45 -16.82 7.01 3.71
CA ARG A 45 -15.73 6.02 3.61
C ARG A 45 -16.08 4.85 2.70
N ASN A 46 -17.33 4.36 2.74
CA ASN A 46 -17.75 3.22 1.91
C ASN A 46 -17.79 3.57 0.42
N MET A 47 -18.17 4.81 0.10
CA MET A 47 -18.13 5.33 -1.27
C MET A 47 -16.69 5.48 -1.76
N ALA A 48 -15.80 6.01 -0.93
CA ALA A 48 -14.37 6.11 -1.25
C ALA A 48 -13.73 4.75 -1.56
N VAL A 49 -14.01 3.74 -0.73
CA VAL A 49 -13.52 2.36 -0.93
C VAL A 49 -14.10 1.75 -2.21
N SER A 50 -15.38 1.98 -2.50
CA SER A 50 -16.03 1.45 -3.71
C SER A 50 -15.44 2.07 -4.98
N MET A 51 -15.22 3.39 -4.98
CA MET A 51 -14.56 4.09 -6.09
C MET A 51 -13.11 3.64 -6.25
N ALA A 52 -12.37 3.51 -5.15
CA ALA A 52 -11.01 3.00 -5.17
C ALA A 52 -10.96 1.60 -5.80
N ARG A 53 -11.90 0.71 -5.46
CA ARG A 53 -12.00 -0.62 -6.06
C ARG A 53 -12.23 -0.55 -7.58
N THR A 54 -13.17 0.27 -8.04
CA THR A 54 -13.43 0.46 -9.48
C THR A 54 -12.20 0.98 -10.22
N LEU A 55 -11.51 1.96 -9.65
CA LEU A 55 -10.29 2.51 -10.22
C LEU A 55 -9.17 1.47 -10.24
N LEU A 56 -8.97 0.73 -9.15
CA LEU A 56 -7.98 -0.34 -9.11
C LEU A 56 -8.28 -1.43 -10.15
N ASN A 57 -9.55 -1.76 -10.39
CA ASN A 57 -9.92 -2.77 -11.39
C ASN A 57 -9.67 -2.31 -12.83
N THR A 58 -9.80 -1.01 -13.11
CA THR A 58 -9.58 -0.45 -14.46
C THR A 58 -8.11 -0.11 -14.76
N MET A 59 -7.24 -0.10 -13.75
CA MET A 59 -5.82 0.20 -13.94
C MET A 59 -5.04 -0.97 -14.58
N PRO A 60 -4.06 -0.68 -15.45
CA PRO A 60 -3.08 -1.67 -15.88
C PRO A 60 -2.33 -2.27 -14.69
N GLN A 61 -1.99 -3.56 -14.76
CA GLN A 61 -1.29 -4.28 -13.68
C GLN A 61 -0.03 -3.54 -13.22
N ALA A 62 0.77 -3.03 -14.18
CA ALA A 62 1.96 -2.25 -13.88
C ALA A 62 1.72 -1.06 -12.94
N LYS A 63 0.58 -0.35 -13.09
CA LYS A 63 0.21 0.77 -12.21
C LYS A 63 -0.28 0.29 -10.84
N LYS A 64 -0.88 -0.89 -10.75
CA LYS A 64 -1.27 -1.50 -9.47
C LYS A 64 -0.03 -1.91 -8.68
N ASP A 65 0.96 -2.50 -9.34
CA ASP A 65 2.24 -2.86 -8.73
C ASP A 65 2.96 -1.65 -8.15
N GLU A 66 3.00 -0.55 -8.91
CA GLU A 66 3.56 0.71 -8.43
C GLU A 66 2.86 1.22 -7.16
N LEU A 67 1.53 1.13 -7.10
CA LEU A 67 0.77 1.53 -5.91
C LEU A 67 1.10 0.65 -4.70
N VAL A 68 1.27 -0.65 -4.90
CA VAL A 68 1.68 -1.57 -3.83
C VAL A 68 3.11 -1.29 -3.37
N VAL A 69 4.04 -1.03 -4.30
CA VAL A 69 5.41 -0.62 -3.97
C VAL A 69 5.42 0.67 -3.14
N GLN A 70 4.63 1.67 -3.55
CA GLN A 70 4.47 2.91 -2.79
C GLN A 70 3.87 2.65 -1.41
N LEU A 71 2.84 1.79 -1.32
CA LEU A 71 2.21 1.42 -0.06
C LEU A 71 3.21 0.78 0.91
N ILE A 72 4.02 -0.18 0.45
CA ILE A 72 5.05 -0.83 1.26
C ILE A 72 6.05 0.19 1.78
N ASN A 73 6.58 1.04 0.89
CA ASN A 73 7.58 2.04 1.25
C ASN A 73 7.02 3.12 2.19
N LYS A 74 5.78 3.57 2.00
CA LYS A 74 5.11 4.50 2.93
C LYS A 74 4.84 3.87 4.30
N ASN A 75 4.66 2.55 4.37
CA ASN A 75 4.39 1.82 5.61
C ASN A 75 5.65 1.16 6.21
N ARG A 76 6.85 1.57 5.77
CA ARG A 76 8.15 1.03 6.21
C ARG A 76 8.22 0.82 7.73
N ASP A 77 7.99 1.87 8.51
CA ASP A 77 8.11 1.80 9.98
C ASP A 77 7.11 0.82 10.61
N LYS A 78 5.89 0.78 10.08
CA LYS A 78 4.84 -0.13 10.54
C LYS A 78 5.18 -1.59 10.23
N LEU A 79 5.76 -1.85 9.05
CA LEU A 79 6.23 -3.17 8.66
C LEU A 79 7.40 -3.62 9.54
N LEU A 80 8.37 -2.74 9.79
CA LEU A 80 9.49 -3.01 10.69
C LEU A 80 9.00 -3.31 12.11
N GLN A 81 8.07 -2.50 12.63
CA GLN A 81 7.49 -2.70 13.96
C GLN A 81 6.79 -4.06 14.06
N LYS A 82 5.93 -4.40 13.09
CA LYS A 82 5.20 -5.68 13.08
C LYS A 82 6.14 -6.88 12.93
N GLY A 83 7.14 -6.79 12.07
CA GLY A 83 8.11 -7.87 11.88
C GLY A 83 8.98 -8.09 13.12
N ARG A 84 9.43 -7.03 13.80
CA ARG A 84 10.15 -7.13 15.09
C ARG A 84 9.27 -7.77 16.17
N ALA A 85 8.02 -7.32 16.29
CA ALA A 85 7.07 -7.90 17.24
C ALA A 85 6.79 -9.38 16.97
N LEU A 86 6.67 -9.76 15.70
CA LEU A 86 6.48 -11.16 15.29
C LEU A 86 7.71 -12.01 15.60
N ALA A 87 8.92 -11.51 15.34
CA ALA A 87 10.16 -12.21 15.67
C ALA A 87 10.28 -12.45 17.18
N ALA A 88 10.06 -11.39 17.98
CA ALA A 88 10.08 -11.48 19.44
C ALA A 88 9.04 -12.48 19.98
N LYS A 89 7.81 -12.46 19.43
CA LYS A 89 6.75 -13.41 19.79
C LYS A 89 7.16 -14.87 19.55
N ASN A 90 8.00 -15.12 18.56
CA ASN A 90 8.51 -16.47 18.24
C ASN A 90 9.88 -16.77 18.88
N GLY A 91 10.32 -15.96 19.87
CA GLY A 91 11.60 -16.15 20.56
C GLY A 91 12.84 -15.82 19.73
N VAL A 92 12.66 -15.23 18.54
CA VAL A 92 13.76 -14.86 17.64
C VAL A 92 14.21 -13.43 17.96
N ARG A 93 15.43 -13.31 18.51
CA ARG A 93 16.08 -12.01 18.74
C ARG A 93 16.73 -11.50 17.47
N LEU A 94 15.98 -10.73 16.67
CA LEU A 94 16.50 -10.00 15.52
C LEU A 94 16.01 -8.56 15.49
N GLN A 95 16.80 -7.70 14.85
CA GLN A 95 16.47 -6.31 14.57
C GLN A 95 16.23 -6.18 13.07
N LEU A 96 14.98 -5.96 12.65
CA LEU A 96 14.71 -5.51 11.28
C LEU A 96 15.13 -4.05 11.18
N CYS A 97 16.14 -3.74 10.37
CA CYS A 97 16.69 -2.39 10.24
C CYS A 97 16.06 -1.60 9.09
N ASP A 98 15.70 -2.27 8.01
CA ASP A 98 15.14 -1.64 6.81
C ASP A 98 14.18 -2.56 6.05
N VAL A 99 13.28 -1.96 5.27
CA VAL A 99 12.45 -2.61 4.26
C VAL A 99 12.24 -1.64 3.11
N ALA A 100 12.50 -2.11 1.89
CA ALA A 100 12.27 -1.38 0.67
C ALA A 100 11.67 -2.32 -0.38
N ALA A 101 10.61 -1.86 -1.04
CA ALA A 101 10.05 -2.51 -2.21
C ALA A 101 10.48 -1.77 -3.48
N LYS A 102 10.77 -2.55 -4.52
CA LYS A 102 10.93 -2.06 -5.89
C LYS A 102 10.30 -3.06 -6.85
N LYS A 103 9.73 -2.55 -7.93
CA LYS A 103 9.28 -3.39 -9.05
C LYS A 103 10.51 -3.97 -9.74
N ILE A 104 10.43 -5.24 -10.11
CA ILE A 104 11.47 -5.96 -10.87
C ILE A 104 11.13 -5.89 -12.35
#